data_AF-A0A7X0ASD9-F1
#
_entry.id   AF-A0A7X0ASD9-F1
#
_cell.length_a   1.000
_cell.length_b   1.000
_cell.length_c   1.000
_cell.angle_alpha   90.00
_cell.angle_beta   90.00
_cell.angle_gamma   90.00
#
_symmetry.space_group_name_H-M   'P 1'
#
loop_
_entity.id
_entity.type
_entity.pdbx_description
1 polymer ?
#
loop_
_entity_poly.entity_id
_entity_poly.type
_entity_poly.pdbx_seq_one_letter_code
_entity_poly.pdbx_strand_id
1 'polypeptide(L)' 'MEITGTSEAYSVRSGSGALATRGFCPQCGSPLFTRGDANPGFMSVRFPTLDDASAFQPTLDIWTASAQP' A
#
# COMPACT_ATOMS: atom_id res chain seq x y z
N MET A 1 -9.79 0.87 -11.43
CA MET A 1 -8.72 1.79 -10.95
C MET A 1 -7.63 1.78 -11.99
N GLU A 2 -7.28 2.95 -12.50
CA GLU A 2 -6.20 3.16 -13.45
C GLU A 2 -5.02 3.81 -12.73
N ILE A 3 -3.79 3.41 -13.07
CA ILE A 3 -2.57 3.99 -12.52
C ILE A 3 -1.88 4.73 -13.66
N THR A 4 -1.66 6.03 -13.49
CA THR A 4 -0.99 6.89 -14.47
C THR A 4 0.35 7.37 -13.93
N GLY A 5 1.30 7.66 -14.82
CA GLY A 5 2.65 8.11 -14.46
C GLY A 5 3.65 6.98 -14.32
N THR A 6 4.86 7.31 -13.88
CA THR A 6 5.98 6.36 -13.78
C THR A 6 6.02 5.71 -12.39
N SER A 7 5.86 4.39 -12.35
CA SER A 7 6.02 3.59 -11.13
C SER A 7 6.67 2.25 -11.46
N GLU A 8 7.49 1.74 -10.54
CA GLU A 8 7.99 0.37 -10.59
C GLU A 8 7.34 -0.47 -9.49
N ALA A 9 7.40 -1.79 -9.64
CA ALA A 9 6.83 -2.70 -8.66
C ALA A 9 7.66 -3.97 -8.48
N TYR A 10 7.62 -4.51 -7.27
CA TYR A 10 8.17 -5.83 -6.95
C TYR A 10 7.17 -6.62 -6.09
N SER A 11 7.25 -7.94 -6.14
CA SER A 11 6.35 -8.84 -5.41
C SER A 11 7.07 -9.54 -4.28
N VAL A 12 6.42 -9.65 -3.13
CA VAL A 12 6.92 -10.37 -1.94
C VAL A 12 5.85 -11.31 -1.41
N ARG A 13 6.26 -12.41 -0.77
CA ARG A 13 5.34 -13.25 0.00
C ARG A 13 5.07 -12.61 1.35
N SER A 14 3.79 -12.46 1.70
CA SER A 14 3.35 -11.99 3.01
C SER A 14 3.45 -13.12 4.05
N GLY A 15 3.21 -12.81 5.34
CA GLY A 15 3.15 -13.82 6.40
C GLY A 15 2.08 -14.89 6.19
N SER A 16 1.06 -14.61 5.36
CA SER A 16 0.04 -15.59 4.96
C SER A 16 0.46 -16.51 3.80
N GLY A 17 1.63 -16.28 3.19
CA GLY A 17 2.10 -16.96 1.98
C GLY A 17 1.59 -16.37 0.67
N ALA A 18 0.52 -15.56 0.71
CA ALA A 18 -0.01 -14.84 -0.45
C ALA A 18 0.99 -13.78 -0.96
N LEU A 19 1.01 -13.55 -2.28
CA LEU A 19 1.85 -12.50 -2.87
C LEU A 19 1.25 -11.12 -2.62
N ALA A 20 2.12 -10.18 -2.34
CA ALA A 20 1.84 -8.75 -2.28
C ALA A 20 2.78 -8.02 -3.24
N THR A 21 2.21 -7.40 -4.26
CA THR A 21 2.92 -6.53 -5.20
C THR A 21 2.92 -5.10 -4.65
N ARG A 22 4.13 -4.56 -4.45
CA ARG A 22 4.36 -3.23 -3.89
C ARG A 22 4.83 -2.30 -5.00
N GLY A 23 4.08 -1.24 -5.27
CA GLY A 23 4.44 -0.19 -6.20
C GLY A 23 5.16 0.97 -5.52
N PHE A 24 6.15 1.55 -6.18
CA PHE A 24 6.97 2.64 -5.65
C PHE A 24 7.44 3.59 -6.77
N CYS A 25 7.87 4.80 -6.37
CA CYS A 25 8.48 5.76 -7.28
C CYS A 25 9.94 5.37 -7.55
N PRO A 26 10.36 5.10 -8.79
CA PRO A 26 11.73 4.69 -9.08
C PRO A 26 12.77 5.81 -8.87
N GLN A 27 12.33 7.08 -8.84
CA GLN A 27 13.23 8.21 -8.68
C GLN A 27 13.63 8.48 -7.21
N CYS A 28 12.69 8.35 -6.28
CA CYS A 28 12.91 8.66 -4.86
C CYS A 28 12.70 7.47 -3.90
N GLY A 29 12.20 6.34 -4.41
CA GLY A 29 11.95 5.13 -3.61
C GLY A 29 10.68 5.15 -2.77
N SER A 30 9.89 6.23 -2.79
CA SER A 30 8.68 6.32 -1.96
C SER A 30 7.66 5.25 -2.34
N PRO A 31 7.10 4.50 -1.36
CA PRO A 31 6.05 3.53 -1.63
C PRO A 31 4.76 4.25 -2.02
N LEU A 32 4.04 3.73 -3.02
CA LEU A 32 2.84 4.35 -3.56
C LEU A 32 1.59 3.52 -3.26
N PHE A 33 1.65 2.21 -3.55
CA PHE A 33 0.49 1.33 -3.38
C PHE A 33 0.89 -0.13 -3.15
N THR A 34 -0.08 -0.94 -2.73
CA THR A 34 0.09 -2.39 -2.60
C THR A 34 -1.18 -3.11 -3.07
N ARG A 35 -1.00 -4.15 -3.89
CA ARG A 35 -2.05 -5.09 -4.29
C ARG A 35 -1.65 -6.48 -3.81
N GLY A 36 -2.58 -7.22 -3.22
CA GLY A 36 -2.32 -8.56 -2.72
C GLY A 36 -3.28 -9.59 -3.29
N ASP A 37 -2.77 -10.78 -3.56
CA ASP A 37 -3.58 -11.90 -4.07
C ASP A 37 -4.61 -12.40 -3.04
N ALA A 38 -4.34 -12.16 -1.75
CA ALA A 38 -5.29 -12.48 -0.67
C ALA A 38 -6.57 -11.64 -0.75
N ASN A 39 -6.53 -10.46 -1.39
CA ASN A 39 -7.70 -9.63 -1.58
C ASN A 39 -7.60 -8.81 -2.89
N PRO A 40 -7.79 -9.45 -4.06
CA PRO A 40 -7.48 -8.86 -5.37
C PRO A 40 -8.41 -7.70 -5.76
N GLY A 41 -9.57 -7.58 -5.11
CA GLY A 41 -10.52 -6.47 -5.31
C GLY A 41 -10.08 -5.15 -4.66
N PHE A 42 -9.04 -5.16 -3.82
CA PHE A 42 -8.59 -3.98 -3.07
C PHE A 42 -7.15 -3.60 -3.43
N MET A 43 -6.89 -2.30 -3.39
CA MET A 43 -5.55 -1.73 -3.44
C MET A 43 -5.38 -0.80 -2.26
N SER A 44 -4.29 -0.97 -1.52
CA SER A 44 -3.90 -0.02 -0.47
C SER A 44 -3.12 1.10 -1.13
N VAL A 45 -3.53 2.36 -0.92
CA VAL A 45 -2.77 3.56 -1.31
C VAL A 45 -2.05 4.08 -0.07
N ARG A 46 -0.80 4.52 -0.23
CA ARG A 46 -0.02 5.06 0.89
C ARG A 46 -0.53 6.45 1.24
N PHE A 47 -0.99 6.61 2.47
CA PHE A 47 -1.56 7.86 2.95
C PHE A 47 -0.70 9.12 2.67
N PRO A 48 0.64 9.11 2.85
CA PRO A 48 1.46 10.29 2.60
C PRO A 48 1.56 10.72 1.13
N THR A 49 1.05 9.91 0.19
CA THR A 49 1.08 10.21 -1.25
C THR A 49 -0.22 10.84 -1.74
N LEU A 50 -1.16 11.15 -0.85
CA LEU A 50 -2.38 11.87 -1.19
C LEU A 50 -2.10 13.36 -1.26
N ASP A 51 -2.53 14.01 -2.34
CA ASP A 51 -2.38 15.45 -2.51
C ASP A 51 -3.21 16.24 -1.47
N ASP A 52 -4.39 15.73 -1.13
CA ASP A 52 -5.24 16.25 -0.06
C ASP A 52 -5.55 15.15 0.96
N ALA A 53 -4.92 15.26 2.12
CA ALA A 53 -5.11 14.36 3.25
C ALA A 53 -6.11 14.92 4.29
N SER A 54 -6.60 16.16 4.12
CA SER A 54 -7.39 16.87 5.14
C SER A 54 -8.75 16.23 5.41
N ALA A 55 -9.31 15.55 4.42
CA ALA A 55 -10.59 14.86 4.51
C ALA A 55 -10.49 13.43 5.09
N PHE A 56 -9.28 12.92 5.33
CA PHE A 56 -9.12 11.54 5.81
C PHE A 56 -9.36 11.43 7.30
N GLN A 57 -10.34 10.59 7.66
CA GLN A 57 -10.62 10.20 9.04
C GLN A 57 -10.28 8.71 9.20
N PRO A 58 -9.33 8.33 10.07
CA PRO A 58 -9.03 6.93 10.35
C PRO A 58 -10.27 6.23 10.91
N THR A 59 -10.73 5.18 10.24
CA THR A 59 -11.91 4.39 10.65
C THR A 59 -11.54 3.01 11.20
N LEU A 60 -10.29 2.58 11.00
CA LEU A 60 -9.83 1.26 11.38
C LEU A 60 -8.34 1.32 11.74
N ASP A 61 -8.00 0.69 12.86
CA ASP A 61 -6.63 0.41 13.26
C ASP A 61 -6.39 -1.10 13.20
N ILE A 62 -5.37 -1.51 12.46
CA ILE A 62 -5.01 -2.92 12.23
C ILE A 62 -3.58 -3.16 12.70
N TRP A 63 -3.29 -4.40 13.08
CA TRP A 63 -2.01 -4.81 13.68
C TRP A 63 -1.77 -4.29 15.10
N THR A 64 -2.83 -3.86 15.79
CA THR A 64 -2.78 -3.36 17.18
C THR A 64 -2.19 -4.38 18.16
N ALA A 65 -2.49 -5.67 17.97
CA ALA A 65 -1.92 -6.75 18.79
C ALA A 65 -0.40 -6.94 18.62
N SER A 66 0.17 -6.45 17.52
CA SER A 66 1.60 -6.54 17.20
C SER A 66 2.30 -5.18 17.19
N ALA A 67 1.65 -4.13 17.71
CA ALA A 67 2.24 -2.81 17.81
C ALA A 67 3.52 -2.86 18.68
N GLN A 68 4.56 -2.12 18.26
CA GLN A 68 5.77 -1.98 19.07
C GLN A 68 5.46 -1.12 20.31
N PRO A 69 6.13 -1.35 21.46
CA PRO A 69 5.91 -0.58 22.69
C PRO A 69 6.18 0.91 22.54
#